data_AF-A0A8T5HH94-F1
#
_entry.id   AF-A0A8T5HH94-F1
#
_cell.length_a   1.000
_cell.length_b   1.000
_cell.length_c   1.000
_cell.angle_alpha   90.00
_cell.angle_beta   90.00
_cell.angle_gamma   90.00
#
_symmetry.space_group_name_H-M   'P 1'
#
loop_
_entity.id
_entity.type
_entity.pdbx_description
1 polymer ?
#
loop_
_entity_poly.entity_id
_entity_poly.type
_entity_poly.pdbx_seq_one_letter_code
_entity_poly.pdbx_strand_id
1 'polypeptide(L)'
;MVKKDSGYKKPQDPKSFGAFLKKRAPIYLGLIGLFLLFVYPALTEKDLNSILDDSFEGNERIAVDMIKFYSGPNDSGITILEVIEERINEKHEGQKIFDDENTNARFIVANIPDFLAVNDEFTHSVMLEFNSENNSLITYGWYVNIETGEISPMDNLSKSIQQTVDYSD
;
A
#
# COMPACT_ATOMS: atom_id res chain seq x y z
N MET A 1 -18.16 -78.71 4.70
CA MET A 1 -18.40 -77.51 3.89
C MET A 1 -17.93 -76.29 4.68
N VAL A 2 -16.92 -75.56 4.22
CA VAL A 2 -16.83 -74.08 4.26
C VAL A 2 -15.84 -73.68 3.16
N LYS A 3 -16.32 -72.98 2.13
CA LYS A 3 -15.49 -72.42 1.04
C LYS A 3 -14.75 -71.20 1.58
N LYS A 4 -13.44 -71.11 1.33
CA LYS A 4 -12.63 -69.92 1.65
C LYS A 4 -12.90 -68.86 0.58
N ASP A 5 -13.60 -67.80 0.96
CA ASP A 5 -14.02 -66.71 0.09
C ASP A 5 -12.80 -65.85 -0.32
N SER A 6 -12.56 -65.71 -1.61
CA SER A 6 -11.40 -65.03 -2.22
C SER A 6 -11.67 -63.54 -2.45
N GLY A 7 -12.27 -62.86 -1.47
CA GLY A 7 -12.85 -61.53 -1.65
C GLY A 7 -12.27 -60.38 -0.81
N TYR A 8 -11.20 -60.60 -0.04
CA TYR A 8 -10.69 -59.53 0.85
C TYR A 8 -9.78 -58.54 0.10
N LYS A 9 -10.37 -57.54 -0.57
CA LYS A 9 -9.63 -56.33 -0.97
C LYS A 9 -9.27 -55.57 0.31
N LYS A 10 -7.97 -55.43 0.59
CA LYS A 10 -7.45 -54.57 1.67
C LYS A 10 -8.12 -53.19 1.60
N PRO A 11 -8.54 -52.59 2.72
CA PRO A 11 -9.02 -51.22 2.72
C PRO A 11 -7.92 -50.33 2.13
N GLN A 12 -8.24 -49.58 1.06
CA GLN A 12 -7.34 -48.56 0.56
C GLN A 12 -7.16 -47.54 1.68
N ASP A 13 -5.96 -47.46 2.26
CA ASP A 13 -5.58 -46.35 3.13
C ASP A 13 -5.98 -45.03 2.45
N PRO A 14 -6.58 -44.08 3.18
CA PRO A 14 -6.85 -42.76 2.62
C PRO A 14 -5.52 -42.22 2.12
N LYS A 15 -5.40 -42.04 0.79
CA LYS A 15 -4.16 -41.61 0.12
C LYS A 15 -3.62 -40.38 0.84
N SER A 16 -2.58 -40.56 1.65
CA SER A 16 -2.09 -39.48 2.51
C SER A 16 -1.56 -38.35 1.64
N PHE A 17 -1.85 -37.10 2.03
CA PHE A 17 -1.33 -35.90 1.35
C PHE A 17 0.19 -35.96 1.18
N GLY A 18 0.92 -36.53 2.15
CA GLY A 18 2.36 -36.74 2.07
C GLY A 18 2.78 -37.71 0.94
N ALA A 19 2.03 -38.79 0.71
CA ALA A 19 2.29 -39.71 -0.41
C ALA A 19 1.96 -39.06 -1.77
N PHE A 20 0.97 -38.16 -1.80
CA PHE A 20 0.61 -37.39 -3.00
C PHE A 20 1.65 -36.32 -3.34
N LEU A 21 2.11 -35.57 -2.34
CA LEU A 21 3.20 -34.59 -2.45
C LEU A 21 4.49 -35.27 -2.90
N LYS A 22 4.88 -36.39 -2.30
CA LYS A 22 6.11 -37.12 -2.65
C LYS A 22 6.10 -37.65 -4.09
N LYS A 23 4.94 -38.05 -4.62
CA LYS A 23 4.80 -38.59 -5.99
C LYS A 23 4.92 -37.51 -7.08
N ARG A 24 4.57 -36.26 -6.76
CA ARG A 24 4.62 -35.12 -7.68
C ARG A 24 5.57 -34.03 -7.20
N ALA A 25 6.41 -34.34 -6.21
CA ALA A 25 7.36 -33.42 -5.60
C ALA A 25 8.22 -32.67 -6.63
N PRO A 26 8.70 -33.30 -7.73
CA PRO A 26 9.44 -32.56 -8.76
C PRO A 26 8.60 -31.50 -9.47
N ILE A 27 7.30 -31.76 -9.69
CA ILE A 27 6.37 -30.83 -10.36
C ILE A 27 6.06 -29.65 -9.43
N TYR A 28 5.78 -29.93 -8.15
CA TYR A 28 5.54 -28.87 -7.17
C TYR A 28 6.79 -28.01 -6.95
N LEU A 29 7.97 -28.62 -6.90
CA LEU A 29 9.23 -27.90 -6.79
C LEU A 29 9.49 -27.03 -8.03
N GLY A 30 9.15 -27.52 -9.23
CA GLY A 30 9.20 -26.73 -10.46
C GLY A 30 8.25 -25.54 -10.45
N LEU A 31 7.02 -25.71 -9.98
CA LEU A 31 6.04 -24.62 -9.85
C LEU A 31 6.46 -23.58 -8.80
N ILE A 32 7.00 -24.01 -7.66
CA ILE A 32 7.56 -23.11 -6.64
C ILE A 32 8.76 -22.35 -7.20
N GLY A 33 9.64 -23.02 -7.94
CA GLY A 33 10.77 -22.36 -8.63
C GLY A 33 10.29 -21.31 -9.63
N LEU A 34 9.26 -21.62 -10.43
CA LEU A 34 8.65 -20.66 -11.36
C LEU A 34 8.03 -19.46 -10.61
N PHE A 35 7.32 -19.73 -9.51
CA PHE A 35 6.75 -18.68 -8.67
C PHE A 35 7.84 -17.75 -8.11
N LEU A 36 8.95 -18.31 -7.59
CA LEU A 36 10.06 -17.52 -7.06
C LEU A 36 10.80 -16.69 -8.12
N LEU A 37 10.80 -17.13 -9.38
CA LEU A 37 11.47 -16.40 -10.46
C LEU A 37 10.61 -15.27 -11.05
N PHE A 38 9.30 -15.49 -11.18
CA PHE A 38 8.43 -14.57 -11.91
C PHE A 38 7.44 -13.81 -11.04
N VAL A 39 6.93 -14.45 -9.98
CA VAL A 39 5.87 -13.86 -9.16
C VAL A 39 6.46 -13.18 -7.93
N TYR A 40 7.44 -13.82 -7.27
CA TYR A 40 8.05 -13.29 -6.05
C TYR A 40 8.66 -11.89 -6.23
N PRO A 41 9.43 -11.58 -7.30
CA PRO A 41 10.00 -10.25 -7.46
C PRO A 41 8.96 -9.13 -7.59
N ALA A 42 7.79 -9.43 -8.19
CA ALA A 42 6.70 -8.45 -8.32
C ALA A 42 5.94 -8.25 -7.01
N LEU A 43 5.89 -9.27 -6.14
CA LEU A 43 5.26 -9.19 -4.82
C LEU A 43 6.15 -8.50 -3.78
N THR A 44 7.46 -8.44 -4.01
CA THR A 44 8.42 -7.80 -3.11
C THR A 44 8.86 -6.42 -3.59
N GLU A 45 8.28 -5.93 -4.67
CA GLU A 45 8.52 -4.57 -5.17
C GLU A 45 8.04 -3.57 -4.12
N LYS A 46 8.90 -2.61 -3.77
CA LYS A 46 8.54 -1.56 -2.85
C LYS A 46 7.58 -0.58 -3.51
N ASP A 47 6.66 -0.07 -2.72
CA ASP A 47 5.71 0.98 -3.07
C ASP A 47 5.98 2.25 -2.24
N LEU A 48 5.22 3.32 -2.47
CA LEU A 48 5.40 4.56 -1.70
C LEU A 48 5.16 4.32 -0.20
N ASN A 49 4.15 3.50 0.14
CA ASN A 49 3.80 3.19 1.53
C ASN A 49 4.94 2.48 2.28
N SER A 50 5.74 1.67 1.58
CA SER A 50 6.83 0.86 2.14
C SER A 50 8.04 1.69 2.59
N ILE A 51 8.21 2.89 2.04
CA ILE A 51 9.31 3.80 2.38
C ILE A 51 8.89 4.90 3.36
N LEU A 52 7.61 4.98 3.72
CA LEU A 52 7.08 5.95 4.67
C LEU A 52 7.28 5.49 6.11
N ASP A 53 7.60 6.44 6.98
CA ASP A 53 7.60 6.22 8.42
C ASP A 53 6.16 6.20 8.96
N ASP A 54 5.87 5.28 9.88
CA ASP A 54 4.58 5.12 10.55
C ASP A 54 4.67 5.38 12.06
N SER A 55 5.71 6.12 12.50
CA SER A 55 6.02 6.42 13.90
C SER A 55 5.10 7.47 14.56
N PHE A 56 4.11 8.01 13.85
CA PHE A 56 3.19 9.01 14.37
C PHE A 56 2.27 8.45 15.46
N GLU A 57 2.00 9.26 16.49
CA GLU A 57 1.12 8.92 17.60
C GLU A 57 0.03 9.99 17.81
N GLY A 58 -1.06 9.62 18.48
CA GLY A 58 -2.12 10.56 18.88
C GLY A 58 -2.74 11.34 17.72
N ASN A 59 -2.87 12.66 17.88
CA ASN A 59 -3.50 13.53 16.89
C ASN A 59 -2.71 13.62 15.58
N GLU A 60 -1.39 13.48 15.63
CA GLU A 60 -0.55 13.47 14.43
C GLU A 60 -0.85 12.23 13.58
N ARG A 61 -1.01 11.08 14.23
CA ARG A 61 -1.42 9.83 13.54
C ARG A 61 -2.76 9.99 12.84
N ILE A 62 -3.74 10.58 13.52
CA ILE A 62 -5.08 10.83 12.95
C ILE A 62 -4.97 11.74 11.73
N ALA A 63 -4.21 12.83 11.82
CA ALA A 63 -4.03 13.76 10.71
C ALA A 63 -3.37 13.10 9.48
N VAL A 64 -2.33 12.28 9.70
CA VAL A 64 -1.66 11.53 8.62
C VAL A 64 -2.59 10.50 8.01
N ASP A 65 -3.28 9.70 8.84
CA ASP A 65 -4.19 8.66 8.37
C ASP A 65 -5.34 9.27 7.55
N MET A 66 -5.85 10.44 7.92
CA MET A 66 -6.85 11.16 7.15
C MET A 66 -6.38 11.49 5.74
N ILE A 67 -5.13 11.92 5.54
CA ILE A 67 -4.60 12.17 4.19
C ILE A 67 -4.29 10.86 3.48
N LYS A 68 -3.63 9.94 4.17
CA LYS A 68 -3.16 8.66 3.62
C LYS A 68 -4.30 7.83 3.04
N PHE A 69 -5.43 7.77 3.74
CA PHE A 69 -6.56 6.90 3.40
C PHE A 69 -7.75 7.64 2.78
N TYR A 70 -7.65 8.94 2.54
CA TYR A 70 -8.71 9.69 1.86
C TYR A 70 -8.94 9.11 0.46
N SER A 71 -10.16 8.60 0.23
CA SER A 71 -10.58 7.94 -1.02
C SER A 71 -11.78 8.64 -1.68
N GLY A 72 -11.89 9.95 -1.44
CA GLY A 72 -12.93 10.81 -1.99
C GLY A 72 -14.20 10.84 -1.14
N PRO A 73 -15.23 11.59 -1.55
CA PRO A 73 -16.44 11.82 -0.76
C PRO A 73 -17.29 10.57 -0.47
N ASN A 74 -17.11 9.50 -1.26
CA ASN A 74 -17.89 8.26 -1.18
C ASN A 74 -17.13 7.10 -0.49
N ASP A 75 -15.91 7.34 0.00
CA ASP A 75 -15.05 6.35 0.67
C ASP A 75 -14.83 5.03 -0.11
N SER A 76 -14.84 5.11 -1.45
CA SER A 76 -14.77 3.91 -2.31
C SER A 76 -13.78 4.00 -3.47
N GLY A 77 -13.13 5.15 -3.66
CA GLY A 77 -12.23 5.41 -4.79
C GLY A 77 -10.76 5.08 -4.50
N ILE A 78 -9.90 5.51 -5.42
CA ILE A 78 -8.45 5.50 -5.24
C ILE A 78 -8.06 6.46 -4.11
N THR A 79 -7.08 6.12 -3.29
CA THR A 79 -6.63 6.98 -2.20
C THR A 79 -5.69 8.09 -2.67
N ILE A 80 -5.55 9.16 -1.87
CA ILE A 80 -4.50 10.17 -2.11
C ILE A 80 -3.11 9.54 -2.21
N LEU A 81 -2.78 8.57 -1.34
CA LEU A 81 -1.47 7.95 -1.36
C LEU A 81 -1.22 7.20 -2.67
N GLU A 82 -2.21 6.43 -3.14
CA GLU A 82 -2.13 5.70 -4.41
C GLU A 82 -2.02 6.64 -5.61
N VAL A 83 -2.77 7.75 -5.65
CA VAL A 83 -2.65 8.74 -6.74
C VAL A 83 -1.26 9.39 -6.74
N ILE A 84 -0.69 9.70 -5.57
CA ILE A 84 0.68 10.23 -5.50
C ILE A 84 1.67 9.20 -6.00
N GLU A 85 1.54 7.94 -5.60
CA GLU A 85 2.36 6.84 -6.08
C GLU A 85 2.29 6.69 -7.60
N GLU A 86 1.09 6.69 -8.19
CA GLU A 86 0.89 6.64 -9.63
C GLU A 86 1.62 7.78 -10.33
N ARG A 87 1.49 9.02 -9.85
CA ARG A 87 2.18 10.17 -10.45
C ARG A 87 3.70 10.08 -10.34
N ILE A 88 4.22 9.55 -9.24
CA ILE A 88 5.66 9.31 -9.09
C ILE A 88 6.11 8.25 -10.09
N ASN A 89 5.40 7.12 -10.18
CA ASN A 89 5.71 6.04 -11.11
C ASN A 89 5.62 6.49 -12.57
N GLU A 90 4.63 7.30 -12.95
CA GLU A 90 4.52 7.89 -14.29
C GLU A 90 5.73 8.77 -14.63
N LYS A 91 6.18 9.61 -13.69
CA LYS A 91 7.34 10.48 -13.89
C LYS A 91 8.66 9.68 -13.99
N HIS A 92 8.70 8.51 -13.37
CA HIS A 92 9.85 7.62 -13.33
C HIS A 92 9.59 6.31 -14.12
N GLU A 93 8.84 6.40 -15.23
CA GLU A 93 8.44 5.23 -16.02
C GLU A 93 9.64 4.36 -16.40
N GLY A 94 9.50 3.05 -16.15
CA GLY A 94 10.55 2.07 -16.41
C GLY A 94 11.64 1.96 -15.33
N GLN A 95 11.52 2.70 -14.23
CA GLN A 95 12.41 2.62 -13.07
C GLN A 95 11.67 2.10 -11.85
N LYS A 96 12.33 1.25 -11.05
CA LYS A 96 11.83 0.81 -9.74
C LYS A 96 12.20 1.83 -8.67
N ILE A 97 11.59 3.02 -8.74
CA ILE A 97 12.07 4.20 -8.01
C ILE A 97 12.06 4.01 -6.49
N PHE A 98 11.12 3.23 -5.94
CA PHE A 98 11.02 2.95 -4.50
C PHE A 98 12.02 1.89 -4.00
N ASP A 99 12.62 1.10 -4.92
CA ASP A 99 13.67 0.15 -4.58
C ASP A 99 15.04 0.84 -4.41
N ASP A 100 15.19 2.09 -4.89
CA ASP A 100 16.41 2.88 -4.81
C ASP A 100 16.70 3.33 -3.37
N GLU A 101 17.95 3.17 -2.92
CA GLU A 101 18.39 3.53 -1.57
C GLU A 101 18.44 5.04 -1.29
N ASN A 102 18.50 5.85 -2.35
CA ASN A 102 18.50 7.31 -2.28
C ASN A 102 17.08 7.89 -2.37
N THR A 103 16.09 7.08 -2.75
CA THR A 103 14.69 7.47 -2.73
C THR A 103 14.17 7.43 -1.30
N ASN A 104 13.57 8.54 -0.87
CA ASN A 104 12.97 8.66 0.45
C ASN A 104 11.69 9.48 0.39
N ALA A 105 10.75 9.12 1.24
CA ALA A 105 9.51 9.85 1.44
C ALA A 105 9.23 9.97 2.93
N ARG A 106 8.60 11.06 3.33
CA ARG A 106 8.19 11.25 4.73
C ARG A 106 6.97 12.15 4.82
N PHE A 107 6.16 11.90 5.83
CA PHE A 107 5.19 12.88 6.29
C PHE A 107 5.82 13.86 7.27
N ILE A 108 5.38 15.10 7.20
CA ILE A 108 5.65 16.16 8.17
C ILE A 108 4.30 16.66 8.64
N VAL A 109 4.07 16.58 9.95
CA VAL A 109 2.83 17.04 10.58
C VAL A 109 3.17 18.24 11.46
N ALA A 110 2.35 19.28 11.39
CA ALA A 110 2.44 20.40 12.29
C ALA A 110 1.04 20.77 12.79
N ASN A 111 0.94 21.08 14.08
CA ASN A 111 -0.26 21.69 14.63
C ASN A 111 -0.35 23.13 14.14
N ILE A 112 -1.53 23.54 13.67
CA ILE A 112 -1.82 24.92 13.28
C ILE A 112 -2.19 25.68 14.55
N PRO A 113 -1.38 26.66 14.99
CA PRO A 113 -1.72 27.43 16.17
C PRO A 113 -3.08 28.11 16.01
N ASP A 114 -3.86 28.19 17.09
CA ASP A 114 -5.21 28.78 17.09
C ASP A 114 -5.28 30.17 16.43
N PHE A 115 -4.21 30.96 16.50
CA PHE A 115 -4.16 32.30 15.89
C PHE A 115 -3.93 32.30 14.36
N LEU A 116 -3.52 31.17 13.79
CA LEU A 116 -3.37 30.92 12.35
C LEU A 116 -4.43 29.98 11.79
N ALA A 117 -5.23 29.34 12.66
CA ALA A 117 -6.38 28.56 12.23
C ALA A 117 -7.24 29.47 11.35
N VAL A 118 -7.38 29.12 10.08
CA VAL A 118 -8.24 29.84 9.14
C VAL A 118 -9.67 29.65 9.64
N ASN A 119 -10.16 30.55 10.50
CA ASN A 119 -11.50 30.50 11.11
C ASN A 119 -11.83 29.20 11.89
N ASP A 120 -10.89 28.62 12.64
CA ASP A 120 -11.06 27.31 13.32
C ASP A 120 -11.39 26.13 12.38
N GLU A 121 -11.19 26.30 11.07
CA GLU A 121 -11.56 25.31 10.06
C GLU A 121 -10.58 24.14 10.01
N PHE A 122 -9.30 24.35 10.34
CA PHE A 122 -8.27 23.31 10.30
C PHE A 122 -7.37 23.35 11.53
N THR A 123 -6.95 22.16 11.95
CA THR A 123 -6.20 21.91 13.19
C THR A 123 -4.74 21.55 12.94
N HIS A 124 -4.46 20.90 11.82
CA HIS A 124 -3.14 20.38 11.49
C HIS A 124 -2.80 20.66 10.02
N SER A 125 -1.51 20.80 9.73
CA SER A 125 -0.95 20.71 8.40
C SER A 125 -0.22 19.39 8.24
N VAL A 126 -0.47 18.70 7.14
CA VAL A 126 0.19 17.45 6.77
C VAL A 126 0.85 17.64 5.42
N MET A 127 2.15 17.41 5.35
CA MET A 127 2.94 17.48 4.12
C MET A 127 3.63 16.15 3.85
N LEU A 128 3.50 15.63 2.64
CA LEU A 128 4.31 14.54 2.12
C LEU A 128 5.48 15.14 1.33
N GLU A 129 6.70 14.86 1.77
CA GLU A 129 7.92 15.15 1.02
C GLU A 129 8.39 13.87 0.32
N PHE A 130 8.66 13.96 -0.97
CA PHE A 130 9.27 12.89 -1.76
C PHE A 130 10.57 13.40 -2.39
N ASN A 131 11.66 12.65 -2.22
CA ASN A 131 12.97 12.94 -2.79
C ASN A 131 13.54 11.70 -3.49
N SER A 132 14.19 11.91 -4.63
CA SER A 132 14.82 10.87 -5.46
C SER A 132 16.26 11.25 -5.82
N GLU A 133 17.03 10.33 -6.42
CA GLU A 133 18.46 10.45 -6.73
C GLU A 133 18.86 11.76 -7.44
N ASN A 134 17.98 12.34 -8.26
CA ASN A 134 18.21 13.61 -8.96
C ASN A 134 17.94 14.87 -8.11
N ASN A 135 17.74 14.71 -6.80
CA ASN A 135 17.49 15.76 -5.82
C ASN A 135 16.26 16.63 -6.12
N SER A 136 15.28 16.08 -6.86
CA SER A 136 14.00 16.74 -7.12
C SER A 136 13.06 16.50 -5.94
N LEU A 137 13.09 17.41 -4.97
CA LEU A 137 12.12 17.43 -3.88
C LEU A 137 10.74 17.82 -4.43
N ILE A 138 9.76 16.96 -4.23
CA ILE A 138 8.35 17.22 -4.51
C ILE A 138 7.62 17.22 -3.17
N THR A 139 6.75 18.20 -2.97
CA THR A 139 5.96 18.34 -1.75
C THR A 139 4.49 18.37 -2.10
N TYR A 140 3.70 17.60 -1.36
CA TYR A 140 2.24 17.65 -1.38
C TYR A 140 1.75 18.00 0.02
N GLY A 141 0.78 18.89 0.16
CA GLY A 141 0.35 19.43 1.44
C GLY A 141 -1.16 19.62 1.55
N TRP A 142 -1.69 19.29 2.72
CA TRP A 142 -3.09 19.47 3.09
C TRP A 142 -3.24 20.05 4.48
N TYR A 143 -4.22 20.93 4.63
CA TYR A 143 -4.79 21.30 5.91
C TYR A 143 -5.82 20.25 6.31
N VAL A 144 -5.84 19.88 7.60
CA VAL A 144 -6.65 18.79 8.13
C VAL A 144 -7.37 19.25 9.40
N ASN A 145 -8.66 18.94 9.46
CA ASN A 145 -9.46 19.06 10.68
C ASN A 145 -9.72 17.65 11.23
N ILE A 146 -9.01 17.30 12.30
CA ILE A 146 -9.13 15.96 12.91
C ILE A 146 -10.48 15.72 13.61
N GLU A 147 -11.23 16.79 13.91
CA GLU A 147 -12.54 16.71 14.56
C GLU A 147 -13.67 16.54 13.54
N THR A 148 -13.59 17.24 12.40
CA THR A 148 -14.66 17.22 11.36
C THR A 148 -14.41 16.20 10.26
N GLY A 149 -13.16 15.77 10.06
CA GLY A 149 -12.79 14.93 8.93
C GLY A 149 -12.46 15.72 7.65
N GLU A 150 -12.53 17.05 7.68
CA GLU A 150 -12.32 17.88 6.50
C GLU A 150 -10.83 18.04 6.15
N ILE A 151 -10.55 18.03 4.84
CA ILE A 151 -9.21 18.24 4.29
C ILE A 151 -9.24 19.30 3.18
N SER A 152 -8.18 20.08 3.07
CA SER A 152 -8.06 21.12 2.05
C SER A 152 -6.63 21.21 1.50
N PRO A 153 -6.44 21.25 0.17
CA PRO A 153 -5.11 21.25 -0.43
C PRO A 153 -4.41 22.60 -0.24
N MET A 154 -3.11 22.56 0.10
CA MET A 154 -2.30 23.76 0.33
C MET A 154 -1.83 24.44 -0.96
N ASP A 155 -1.75 23.68 -2.05
CA ASP A 155 -1.19 24.12 -3.33
C ASP A 155 -1.89 23.46 -4.52
N ASN A 156 -1.54 23.89 -5.74
CA ASN A 156 -2.15 23.40 -6.97
C ASN A 156 -1.82 21.93 -7.30
N LEU A 157 -0.64 21.44 -6.92
CA LEU A 157 -0.28 20.02 -7.11
C LEU A 157 -1.15 19.16 -6.20
N SER A 158 -1.21 19.49 -4.92
CA SER A 158 -2.03 18.81 -3.91
C SER A 158 -3.51 18.86 -4.26
N LYS A 159 -3.99 20.00 -4.76
CA LYS A 159 -5.35 20.15 -5.27
C LYS A 159 -5.62 19.22 -6.45
N SER A 160 -4.67 19.10 -7.38
CA SER A 160 -4.80 18.20 -8.52
C SER A 160 -4.85 16.74 -8.10
N ILE A 161 -4.10 16.34 -7.07
CA ILE A 161 -4.18 15.00 -6.46
C ILE A 161 -5.57 14.77 -5.89
N GLN A 162 -6.03 15.66 -5.00
CA GLN A 162 -7.34 15.51 -4.34
C GLN A 162 -8.49 15.49 -5.36
N GLN A 163 -8.44 16.33 -6.39
CA GLN A 163 -9.44 16.28 -7.49
C GLN A 163 -9.41 14.94 -8.23
N THR A 164 -8.24 14.34 -8.43
CA THR A 164 -8.15 13.02 -9.09
C THR A 164 -8.87 11.97 -8.23
N VAL A 165 -8.66 12.01 -6.92
CA VAL A 165 -9.33 11.14 -5.95
C VAL A 165 -10.85 11.38 -5.94
N ASP A 166 -11.29 12.63 -5.81
CA ASP A 166 -12.70 13.03 -5.70
C ASP A 166 -13.56 12.64 -6.92
N TYR A 167 -12.94 12.49 -8.09
CA TYR A 167 -13.62 12.18 -9.35
C TYR A 167 -13.25 10.80 -9.91
N SER A 168 -12.64 9.93 -9.10
CA SER A 168 -12.24 8.58 -9.50
C SER A 168 -13.36 7.52 -9.48
N ASP A 169 -14.58 7.91 -9.11
CA ASP A 169 -15.78 7.06 -8.98
C ASP A 169 -16.25 6.37 -10.28
#